data_AF-A0A5C7B2G2-F1
#
_entry.id   AF-A0A5C7B2G2-F1
#
_cell.length_a   1.000
_cell.length_b   1.000
_cell.length_c   1.000
_cell.angle_alpha   90.00
_cell.angle_beta   90.00
_cell.angle_gamma   90.00
#
_symmetry.space_group_name_H-M   'P 1'
#
loop_
_entity.id
_entity.type
_entity.pdbx_description
1 polymer ?
#
loop_
_entity_poly.entity_id
_entity_poly.type
_entity_poly.pdbx_seq_one_letter_code
_entity_poly.pdbx_strand_id
1 'polypeptide(L)'
;MDSKLIKSEKEYQSALERLDQLFNAKIGTEESDEADVLAVLIDAYDKNNFSIQAIDENIKTFSSHLDKRGSKDRTEFEIKAKAFAIGELIKEERKLADMTQEQLADKIGAKKSFISRIENGKSDIQLSTLYRLLEYGLGKKISFTVK
;
A
#
# COMPACT_ATOMS: atom_id res chain seq x y z
N MET A 1 35.01 15.29 -7.97
CA MET A 1 35.37 13.96 -7.42
C MET A 1 36.03 13.16 -8.51
N ASP A 2 37.14 12.49 -8.22
CA ASP A 2 37.78 11.55 -9.14
C ASP A 2 36.88 10.32 -9.32
N SER A 3 36.07 10.29 -10.38
CA SER A 3 35.13 9.22 -10.67
C SER A 3 35.88 7.98 -11.17
N LYS A 4 36.40 7.16 -10.25
CA LYS A 4 36.97 5.86 -10.57
C LYS A 4 35.85 4.82 -10.70
N LEU A 5 35.85 4.13 -11.83
CA LEU A 5 35.00 2.95 -12.04
C LEU A 5 35.33 1.87 -11.00
N ILE A 6 34.30 1.22 -10.45
CA ILE A 6 34.44 0.02 -9.62
C ILE A 6 34.92 -1.12 -10.50
N LYS A 7 36.02 -1.78 -10.14
CA LYS A 7 36.64 -2.84 -10.96
C LYS A 7 36.90 -4.13 -10.18
N SER A 8 36.60 -4.14 -8.89
CA SER A 8 36.84 -5.29 -8.02
C SER A 8 35.74 -5.44 -6.98
N GLU A 9 35.57 -6.65 -6.49
CA GLU A 9 34.57 -6.98 -5.47
C GLU A 9 34.77 -6.18 -4.18
N LYS A 10 36.04 -5.92 -3.80
CA LYS A 10 36.35 -5.12 -2.61
C LYS A 10 35.88 -3.67 -2.75
N GLU A 11 36.04 -3.07 -3.94
CA GLU A 11 35.57 -1.71 -4.22
C GLU A 11 34.03 -1.67 -4.26
N TYR A 12 33.40 -2.72 -4.78
CA TYR A 12 31.95 -2.86 -4.80
C TYR A 12 31.34 -2.92 -3.40
N GLN A 13 31.88 -3.78 -2.53
CA GLN A 13 31.42 -3.88 -1.13
C GLN A 13 31.64 -2.56 -0.37
N SER A 14 32.79 -1.91 -0.57
CA SER A 14 33.03 -0.59 0.02
C SER A 14 32.06 0.48 -0.49
N ALA A 15 31.65 0.41 -1.76
CA ALA A 15 30.66 1.33 -2.33
C ALA A 15 29.26 1.08 -1.75
N LEU A 16 28.86 -0.17 -1.55
CA LEU A 16 27.59 -0.54 -0.90
C LEU A 16 27.53 -0.05 0.56
N GLU A 17 28.58 -0.30 1.34
CA GLU A 17 28.68 0.18 2.73
C GLU A 17 28.63 1.72 2.79
N ARG A 18 29.28 2.40 1.85
CA ARG A 18 29.23 3.85 1.77
C ARG A 18 27.85 4.36 1.39
N LEU A 19 27.17 3.73 0.43
CA LEU A 19 25.82 4.09 0.02
C LEU A 19 24.81 3.96 1.18
N ASP A 20 24.93 2.91 2.01
CA ASP A 20 24.09 2.72 3.19
C ASP A 20 24.24 3.85 4.21
N GLN A 21 25.49 4.31 4.44
CA GLN A 21 25.75 5.48 5.29
C GLN A 21 25.15 6.78 4.76
N LEU A 22 24.99 6.89 3.44
CA LEU A 22 24.47 8.08 2.76
C LEU A 22 22.97 8.02 2.51
N PHE A 23 22.28 6.90 2.84
CA PHE A 23 20.87 6.68 2.50
C PHE A 23 19.92 7.76 3.04
N ASN A 24 20.26 8.39 4.17
CA ASN A 24 19.48 9.46 4.80
C ASN A 24 20.02 10.87 4.48
N ALA A 25 20.93 11.02 3.51
CA ALA A 25 21.45 12.32 3.11
C ALA A 25 20.31 13.23 2.62
N LYS A 26 20.42 14.52 2.94
CA LYS A 26 19.42 15.50 2.52
C LYS A 26 19.62 15.81 1.04
N ILE A 27 18.53 15.79 0.28
CA ILE A 27 18.53 16.11 -1.15
C ILE A 27 19.17 17.48 -1.39
N GLY A 28 20.10 17.52 -2.35
CA GLY A 28 20.84 18.73 -2.75
C GLY A 28 22.10 19.01 -1.91
N THR A 29 22.53 18.07 -1.06
CA THR A 29 23.87 18.11 -0.44
C THR A 29 24.88 17.29 -1.24
N GLU A 30 26.17 17.52 -1.00
CA GLU A 30 27.24 16.76 -1.65
C GLU A 30 27.14 15.26 -1.36
N GLU A 31 26.64 14.87 -0.19
CA GLU A 31 26.37 13.48 0.17
C GLU A 31 25.25 12.84 -0.67
N SER A 32 24.24 13.63 -1.04
CA SER A 32 23.17 13.18 -1.96
C SER A 32 23.72 12.97 -3.37
N ASP A 33 24.56 13.89 -3.85
CA ASP A 33 25.21 13.76 -5.15
C ASP A 33 26.19 12.56 -5.17
N GLU A 34 26.90 12.30 -4.05
CA GLU A 34 27.76 11.13 -3.87
C GLU A 34 26.94 9.82 -3.93
N ALA A 35 25.78 9.76 -3.25
CA ALA A 35 24.90 8.60 -3.27
C ALA A 35 24.40 8.26 -4.68
N ASP A 36 24.02 9.28 -5.46
CA ASP A 36 23.58 9.11 -6.85
C ASP A 36 24.70 8.55 -7.73
N VAL A 37 25.94 9.06 -7.57
CA VAL A 37 27.10 8.56 -8.31
C VAL A 37 27.43 7.11 -7.93
N LEU A 38 27.42 6.79 -6.64
CA LEU A 38 27.68 5.42 -6.15
C LEU A 38 26.65 4.43 -6.68
N ALA A 39 25.37 4.79 -6.69
CA ALA A 39 24.31 3.95 -7.22
C ALA A 39 24.53 3.61 -8.71
N VAL A 40 24.93 4.60 -9.52
CA VAL A 40 25.25 4.41 -10.94
C VAL A 40 26.46 3.49 -11.13
N LEU A 41 27.50 3.65 -10.31
CA LEU A 41 28.72 2.83 -10.39
C LEU A 41 28.48 1.38 -9.96
N ILE A 42 27.65 1.16 -8.94
CA ILE A 42 27.22 -0.16 -8.45
C ILE A 42 26.41 -0.87 -9.55
N ASP A 43 25.41 -0.22 -10.13
CA ASP A 43 24.59 -0.78 -11.23
C ASP A 43 25.45 -1.12 -12.46
N ALA A 44 26.43 -0.26 -12.79
CA ALA A 44 27.37 -0.54 -13.87
C ALA A 44 28.26 -1.76 -13.56
N TYR A 45 28.74 -1.92 -12.33
CA TYR A 45 29.52 -3.09 -11.93
C TYR A 45 28.66 -4.37 -11.95
N ASP A 46 27.44 -4.32 -11.43
CA ASP A 46 26.50 -5.44 -11.41
C ASP A 46 26.18 -5.95 -12.82
N LYS A 47 25.84 -5.05 -13.75
CA LYS A 47 25.56 -5.43 -15.15
C LYS A 47 26.73 -6.12 -15.86
N ASN A 48 27.97 -5.78 -15.48
CA ASN A 48 29.16 -6.34 -16.09
C ASN A 48 29.67 -7.63 -15.41
N ASN A 49 29.41 -7.81 -14.10
CA ASN A 49 30.00 -8.90 -13.31
C ASN A 49 28.98 -9.91 -12.79
N PHE A 50 27.73 -9.49 -12.60
CA PHE A 50 26.63 -10.32 -12.16
C PHE A 50 25.53 -10.30 -13.23
N SER A 51 25.54 -11.30 -14.13
CA SER A 51 24.29 -11.64 -14.80
C SER A 51 23.27 -11.92 -13.70
N ILE A 52 22.10 -11.27 -13.73
CA ILE A 52 20.97 -11.53 -12.82
C ILE A 52 20.68 -13.03 -12.83
N GLN A 53 21.34 -13.77 -11.96
CA GLN A 53 21.18 -15.20 -11.78
C GLN A 53 20.61 -15.39 -10.39
N ALA A 54 19.46 -16.06 -10.38
CA ALA A 54 18.65 -16.38 -9.22
C ALA A 54 17.98 -15.19 -8.54
N ILE A 55 17.00 -14.58 -9.23
CA ILE A 55 15.73 -14.37 -8.53
C ILE A 55 15.32 -15.78 -8.09
N ASP A 56 15.29 -16.08 -6.79
CA ASP A 56 14.80 -17.36 -6.27
C ASP A 56 13.50 -17.70 -7.02
N GLU A 57 13.44 -18.87 -7.64
CA GLU A 57 12.29 -19.29 -8.46
C GLU A 57 10.98 -19.29 -7.65
N ASN A 58 11.07 -19.25 -6.31
CA ASN A 58 9.94 -19.09 -5.40
C ASN A 58 9.56 -17.62 -5.09
N ILE A 59 10.41 -16.64 -5.43
CA ILE A 59 10.09 -15.22 -5.34
C ILE A 59 9.21 -14.83 -6.52
N LYS A 60 7.92 -15.01 -6.30
CA LYS A 60 6.87 -14.44 -7.13
C LYS A 60 6.94 -12.91 -7.04
N THR A 61 7.16 -12.26 -8.18
CA THR A 61 7.11 -10.79 -8.27
C THR A 61 5.75 -10.26 -7.85
N PHE A 62 5.70 -9.02 -7.37
CA PHE A 62 4.42 -8.36 -7.07
C PHE A 62 3.47 -8.38 -8.28
N SER A 63 3.99 -8.18 -9.49
CA SER A 63 3.22 -8.32 -10.74
C SER A 63 2.61 -9.71 -10.88
N SER A 64 3.38 -10.78 -10.63
CA SER A 64 2.87 -12.16 -10.75
C SER A 64 1.72 -12.48 -9.79
N HIS A 65 1.59 -11.75 -8.67
CA HIS A 65 0.44 -11.83 -7.76
C HIS A 65 -0.79 -11.07 -8.27
N LEU A 66 -0.62 -10.15 -9.22
CA LEU A 66 -1.67 -9.30 -9.78
C LEU A 66 -2.21 -9.79 -11.14
N ASP A 67 -1.51 -10.70 -11.80
CA ASP A 67 -1.72 -11.02 -13.23
C ASP A 67 -2.85 -12.01 -13.55
N LYS A 68 -3.56 -12.56 -12.55
CA LYS A 68 -4.72 -13.46 -12.79
C LYS A 68 -6.07 -12.74 -12.73
N ARG A 69 -6.21 -11.64 -13.47
CA ARG A 69 -7.50 -10.94 -13.60
C ARG A 69 -8.55 -11.89 -14.20
N GLY A 70 -9.73 -11.95 -13.60
CA GLY A 70 -10.84 -12.80 -14.06
C GLY A 70 -10.91 -14.21 -13.47
N SER A 71 -9.94 -14.64 -12.64
CA SER A 71 -10.12 -15.87 -11.86
C SER A 71 -11.19 -15.71 -10.78
N LYS A 72 -11.81 -16.81 -10.35
CA LYS A 72 -12.79 -16.80 -9.24
C LYS A 72 -12.17 -16.24 -7.96
N ASP A 73 -10.96 -16.70 -7.62
CA ASP A 73 -10.23 -16.26 -6.43
C ASP A 73 -9.90 -14.76 -6.49
N ARG A 74 -9.51 -14.25 -7.67
CA ARG A 74 -9.25 -12.83 -7.86
C ARG A 74 -10.52 -12.00 -7.73
N THR A 75 -11.63 -12.49 -8.28
CA THR A 75 -12.94 -11.84 -8.18
C THR A 75 -13.40 -11.75 -6.72
N GLU A 76 -13.27 -12.85 -5.97
CA GLU A 76 -13.61 -12.89 -4.55
C GLU A 76 -12.69 -11.97 -3.73
N PHE A 77 -11.39 -11.94 -4.02
CA PHE A 77 -10.46 -11.01 -3.41
C PHE A 77 -10.86 -9.56 -3.68
N GLU A 78 -11.21 -9.20 -4.92
CA GLU A 78 -11.64 -7.85 -5.27
C GLU A 78 -12.95 -7.46 -4.60
N ILE A 79 -13.90 -8.39 -4.44
CA ILE A 79 -15.14 -8.16 -3.68
C ILE A 79 -14.82 -7.86 -2.21
N LYS A 80 -13.96 -8.67 -1.57
CA LYS A 80 -13.54 -8.45 -0.18
C LYS A 80 -12.78 -7.13 0.00
N ALA A 81 -11.90 -6.79 -0.94
CA ALA A 81 -11.16 -5.53 -0.94
C ALA A 81 -12.11 -4.32 -1.04
N LYS A 82 -13.14 -4.40 -1.91
CA LYS A 82 -14.17 -3.35 -2.01
C LYS A 82 -14.98 -3.23 -0.72
N ALA A 83 -15.37 -4.35 -0.10
CA ALA A 83 -16.09 -4.34 1.17
C ALA A 83 -15.25 -3.70 2.30
N PHE A 84 -13.96 -4.01 2.36
CA PHE A 84 -13.02 -3.38 3.28
C PHE A 84 -12.92 -1.86 3.06
N ALA A 85 -12.77 -1.42 1.80
CA ALA A 85 -12.72 0.00 1.45
C ALA A 85 -13.98 0.76 1.87
N ILE A 86 -15.17 0.17 1.72
CA ILE A 86 -16.43 0.74 2.20
C ILE A 86 -16.42 0.87 3.73
N GLY A 87 -15.93 -0.14 4.45
CA GLY A 87 -15.82 -0.13 5.91
C GLY A 87 -14.93 1.00 6.43
N GLU A 88 -13.75 1.20 5.83
CA GLU A 88 -12.86 2.30 6.20
C GLU A 88 -13.46 3.67 5.84
N LEU A 89 -14.12 3.80 4.69
CA LEU A 89 -14.82 5.06 4.32
C LEU A 89 -15.90 5.43 5.34
N ILE A 90 -16.70 4.46 5.78
CA ILE A 90 -17.71 4.67 6.83
C ILE A 90 -17.07 5.17 8.13
N LYS A 91 -15.96 4.55 8.53
CA LYS A 91 -15.23 4.89 9.75
C LYS A 91 -14.63 6.30 9.69
N GLU A 92 -14.10 6.69 8.53
CA GLU A 92 -13.60 8.05 8.30
C GLU A 92 -14.73 9.07 8.38
N GLU A 93 -15.83 8.86 7.65
CA GLU A 93 -16.99 9.75 7.67
C GLU A 93 -17.62 9.88 9.08
N ARG A 94 -17.65 8.78 9.85
CA ARG A 94 -18.09 8.81 11.24
C ARG A 94 -17.18 9.68 12.11
N LYS A 95 -15.86 9.57 11.93
CA LYS A 95 -14.89 10.40 12.67
C LYS A 95 -15.00 11.87 12.27
N LEU A 96 -15.20 12.18 10.99
CA LEU A 96 -15.45 13.54 10.52
C LEU A 96 -16.75 14.15 11.08
N ALA A 97 -17.73 13.30 11.40
CA ALA A 97 -18.95 13.70 12.09
C ALA A 97 -18.80 13.78 13.62
N ASP A 98 -17.58 13.61 14.16
CA ASP A 98 -17.28 13.58 15.60
C ASP A 98 -18.14 12.56 16.40
N MET A 99 -18.48 11.44 15.77
CA MET A 99 -19.31 10.39 16.39
C MET A 99 -18.48 9.19 16.84
N THR A 100 -18.84 8.61 17.98
CA THR A 100 -18.39 7.27 18.40
C THR A 100 -19.18 6.18 17.66
N GLN A 101 -18.66 4.94 17.67
CA GLN A 101 -19.37 3.79 17.11
C GLN A 101 -20.72 3.52 17.80
N GLU A 102 -20.81 3.77 19.11
CA GLU A 102 -22.06 3.63 19.87
C GLU A 102 -23.09 4.68 19.42
N GLN A 103 -22.68 5.95 19.34
CA GLN A 103 -23.58 7.03 18.91
C GLN A 103 -24.12 6.80 17.49
N LEU A 104 -23.28 6.31 16.56
CA LEU A 104 -23.76 5.95 15.22
C LEU A 104 -24.73 4.77 15.27
N ALA A 105 -24.43 3.76 16.09
CA ALA A 105 -25.29 2.59 16.27
C ALA A 105 -26.66 2.99 16.82
N ASP A 106 -26.69 3.77 17.89
CA ASP A 106 -27.92 4.29 18.52
C ASP A 106 -28.76 5.07 17.50
N LYS A 107 -28.11 5.95 16.73
CA LYS A 107 -28.79 6.76 15.72
C LYS A 107 -29.50 5.91 14.68
N ILE A 108 -28.92 4.79 14.25
CA ILE A 108 -29.52 3.92 13.23
C ILE A 108 -30.31 2.73 13.80
N GLY A 109 -30.45 2.63 15.12
CA GLY A 109 -31.13 1.52 15.80
C GLY A 109 -30.38 0.19 15.69
N ALA A 110 -29.05 0.22 15.75
CA ALA A 110 -28.18 -0.96 15.70
C ALA A 110 -27.37 -1.12 16.99
N LYS A 111 -26.64 -2.23 17.12
CA LYS A 111 -25.68 -2.45 18.21
C LYS A 111 -24.31 -1.90 17.82
N LYS A 112 -23.51 -1.36 18.75
CA LYS A 112 -22.10 -0.97 18.48
C LYS A 112 -21.27 -2.07 17.82
N SER A 113 -21.46 -3.34 18.23
CA SER A 113 -20.76 -4.47 17.63
C SER A 113 -21.08 -4.66 16.13
N PHE A 114 -22.25 -4.22 15.67
CA PHE A 114 -22.60 -4.21 14.26
C PHE A 114 -21.77 -3.17 13.50
N ILE A 115 -21.71 -1.92 13.99
CA ILE A 115 -20.87 -0.86 13.41
C ILE A 115 -19.40 -1.28 13.38
N SER A 116 -18.89 -1.81 14.50
CA SER A 116 -17.51 -2.29 14.59
C SER A 116 -17.20 -3.38 13.56
N ARG A 117 -18.10 -4.35 13.33
CA ARG A 117 -17.86 -5.38 12.32
C ARG A 117 -17.85 -4.82 10.90
N ILE A 118 -18.71 -3.85 10.59
CA ILE A 118 -18.73 -3.18 9.28
C ILE A 118 -17.42 -2.42 9.06
N GLU A 119 -17.03 -1.58 10.02
CA GLU A 119 -15.82 -0.74 9.89
C GLU A 119 -14.53 -1.57 9.77
N ASN A 120 -14.52 -2.80 10.28
CA ASN A 120 -13.38 -3.71 10.18
C ASN A 120 -13.48 -4.70 9.00
N GLY A 121 -14.47 -4.57 8.11
CA GLY A 121 -14.65 -5.46 6.96
C GLY A 121 -15.03 -6.91 7.33
N LYS A 122 -15.56 -7.14 8.53
CA LYS A 122 -15.91 -8.46 9.08
C LYS A 122 -17.39 -8.81 8.96
N SER A 123 -18.15 -8.06 8.17
CA SER A 123 -19.56 -8.33 7.90
C SER A 123 -19.95 -7.80 6.53
N ASP A 124 -20.71 -8.60 5.79
CA ASP A 124 -21.48 -8.09 4.68
C ASP A 124 -22.58 -7.15 5.19
N ILE A 125 -22.87 -6.11 4.42
CA ILE A 125 -23.88 -5.10 4.72
C ILE A 125 -24.95 -5.12 3.63
N GLN A 126 -26.22 -5.17 4.04
CA GLN A 126 -27.33 -4.99 3.10
C GLN A 126 -27.38 -3.54 2.62
N LEU A 127 -27.73 -3.32 1.35
CA LEU A 127 -27.83 -1.97 0.78
C LEU A 127 -28.77 -1.06 1.58
N SER A 128 -29.93 -1.56 2.02
CA SER A 128 -30.87 -0.81 2.87
C SER A 128 -30.22 -0.32 4.17
N THR A 129 -29.35 -1.12 4.77
CA THR A 129 -28.61 -0.77 5.97
C THR A 129 -27.48 0.22 5.66
N LEU A 130 -26.82 0.08 4.51
CA LEU A 130 -25.82 1.05 4.04
C LEU A 130 -26.45 2.44 3.83
N TYR A 131 -27.64 2.51 3.22
CA TYR A 131 -28.42 3.75 3.09
C TYR A 131 -28.78 4.34 4.46
N ARG A 132 -29.29 3.53 5.39
CA ARG A 132 -29.60 3.99 6.74
C ARG A 132 -28.36 4.53 7.45
N LEU A 133 -27.22 3.87 7.29
CA LEU A 133 -25.97 4.27 7.91
C LEU A 133 -25.44 5.59 7.33
N LEU A 134 -25.31 5.68 6.01
CA LEU A 134 -24.69 6.84 5.37
C LEU A 134 -25.65 8.03 5.28
N GLU A 135 -26.90 7.83 4.85
CA GLU A 135 -27.83 8.94 4.64
C GLU A 135 -28.46 9.44 5.93
N TYR A 136 -29.03 8.53 6.72
CA TYR A 136 -29.69 8.91 7.97
C TYR A 136 -28.68 9.04 9.13
N GLY A 137 -27.74 8.09 9.24
CA GLY A 137 -26.72 8.10 10.29
C GLY A 137 -25.70 9.23 10.13
N LEU A 138 -25.10 9.37 8.95
CA LEU A 138 -24.00 10.31 8.71
C LEU A 138 -24.37 11.53 7.85
N GLY A 139 -25.60 11.62 7.33
CA GLY A 139 -26.04 12.76 6.51
C GLY A 139 -25.36 12.84 5.13
N LYS A 140 -24.83 11.73 4.61
CA LYS A 140 -24.14 11.64 3.33
C LYS A 140 -25.09 11.16 2.24
N LYS A 141 -24.77 11.41 0.97
CA LYS A 141 -25.54 10.88 -0.17
C LYS A 141 -24.76 9.78 -0.86
N ILE A 142 -25.43 8.71 -1.25
CA ILE A 142 -24.82 7.61 -2.01
C ILE A 142 -25.29 7.68 -3.47
N SER A 143 -24.37 7.52 -4.41
CA SER A 143 -24.69 7.30 -5.83
C SER A 143 -23.97 6.07 -6.34
N PHE A 144 -24.67 5.23 -7.09
CA PHE A 144 -24.08 4.10 -7.79
C PHE A 144 -24.06 4.37 -9.30
N THR A 145 -22.97 3.99 -9.96
CA THR A 145 -22.88 4.00 -11.41
C THR A 145 -22.43 2.63 -11.87
N VAL A 146 -23.25 2.00 -12.69
CA VAL A 146 -22.89 0.77 -13.40
C VAL A 146 -22.39 1.18 -14.78
N LYS A 147 -21.20 0.72 -15.15
CA LYS A 147 -20.56 0.96 -16.46
C LYS A 147 -20.56 -0.32 -17.26
#